data_AF-A0A6D0IM01-F1
#
_entry.id   AF-A0A6D0IM01-F1
#
_cell.length_a   1.000
_cell.length_b   1.000
_cell.length_c   1.000
_cell.angle_alpha   90.00
_cell.angle_beta   90.00
_cell.angle_gamma   90.00
#
_symmetry.space_group_name_H-M   'P 1'
#
loop_
_entity.id
_entity.type
_entity.pdbx_description
1 polymer ?
#
loop_
_entity_poly.entity_id
_entity_poly.type
_entity_poly.pdbx_seq_one_letter_code
_entity_poly.pdbx_strand_id
1 'polypeptide(L)' 'NITPQAAVWQIPRVAKARNLSVEQLTQLIAKYSQQPLVKYIGQPVVNIVELNLALDKLDE' A
#
# COMPACT_ATOMS: atom_id res chain seq x y z
N ASN A 1 -3.84 -9.76 -1.28
CA ASN A 1 -2.95 -9.39 -0.16
C ASN A 1 -1.52 -9.67 -0.55
N ILE A 2 -0.63 -8.70 -0.37
CA ILE A 2 0.83 -8.83 -0.59
C ILE A 2 1.58 -8.33 0.64
N THR A 3 2.84 -8.70 0.78
CA THR A 3 3.67 -8.16 1.88
C THR A 3 3.87 -6.65 1.70
N PRO A 4 4.03 -5.87 2.78
CA PRO A 4 4.33 -4.45 2.69
C PRO A 4 5.60 -4.16 1.89
N GLN A 5 6.60 -5.03 2.00
CA GLN A 5 7.86 -4.90 1.27
C GLN A 5 7.67 -5.06 -0.25
N ALA A 6 6.79 -5.98 -0.67
CA ALA A 6 6.40 -6.12 -2.07
C ALA A 6 5.58 -4.92 -2.58
N ALA A 7 4.73 -4.32 -1.73
CA ALA A 7 4.01 -3.11 -2.08
C ALA A 7 4.96 -1.91 -2.25
N VAL A 8 5.93 -1.75 -1.34
CA VAL A 8 6.96 -0.71 -1.41
C VAL A 8 7.79 -0.81 -2.68
N TRP A 9 8.13 -2.02 -3.13
CA TRP A 9 8.86 -2.23 -4.37
C TRP A 9 8.14 -1.66 -5.60
N GLN A 10 6.81 -1.60 -5.59
CA GLN A 10 6.01 -1.09 -6.71
C GLN A 10 5.82 0.44 -6.68
N ILE A 11 6.20 1.11 -5.59
CA ILE A 11 5.97 2.55 -5.39
C ILE A 11 6.45 3.39 -6.57
N PRO A 12 7.70 3.26 -7.09
CA PRO A 12 8.19 4.15 -8.14
C PRO A 12 7.36 4.05 -9.43
N ARG A 13 6.91 2.85 -9.77
CA ARG A 13 6.10 2.59 -10.96
C ARG A 13 4.71 3.22 -10.82
N VAL A 14 4.06 3.02 -9.68
CA VAL A 14 2.70 3.51 -9.43
C VAL A 14 2.68 5.02 -9.26
N ALA A 15 3.62 5.59 -8.50
CA ALA A 15 3.78 7.03 -8.32
C ALA A 15 3.91 7.76 -9.67
N LYS A 16 4.75 7.23 -10.58
CA LYS A 16 4.89 7.76 -11.93
C LYS A 16 3.61 7.66 -12.76
N ALA A 17 2.89 6.54 -12.67
CA ALA A 17 1.68 6.31 -13.46
C ALA A 17 0.49 7.18 -13.00
N ARG A 18 0.46 7.54 -11.72
CA ARG A 18 -0.64 8.26 -11.05
C ARG A 18 -0.30 9.72 -10.75
N ASN A 19 0.91 10.17 -11.08
CA ASN A 19 1.43 11.51 -10.75
C ASN A 19 1.34 11.85 -9.25
N LEU A 20 1.57 10.85 -8.39
CA LEU A 20 1.56 10.98 -6.93
C LEU A 20 2.99 11.03 -6.38
N SER A 21 3.19 11.66 -5.22
CA SER A 21 4.48 11.63 -4.55
C SER A 21 4.76 10.25 -3.92
N VAL A 22 6.04 9.91 -3.80
CA VAL A 22 6.50 8.67 -3.14
C VAL A 22 6.06 8.63 -1.68
N GLU A 23 6.09 9.78 -1.00
CA GLU A 23 5.69 9.94 0.40
C GLU A 23 4.20 9.68 0.58
N GLN A 24 3.35 10.26 -0.29
CA GLN A 24 1.91 10.03 -0.28
C GLN A 24 1.58 8.55 -0.46
N LEU A 25 2.22 7.89 -1.43
CA LEU A 25 1.99 6.47 -1.70
C LEU A 25 2.49 5.57 -0.55
N THR A 26 3.62 5.93 0.08
CA THR A 26 4.16 5.22 1.25
C THR A 26 3.21 5.32 2.44
N GLN A 27 2.67 6.51 2.72
CA GLN A 27 1.68 6.70 3.79
C GLN A 27 0.40 5.91 3.53
N LEU A 28 -0.06 5.87 2.27
CA LEU A 28 -1.25 5.13 1.91
C LEU A 28 -1.06 3.62 2.08
N ILE A 29 0.07 3.07 1.64
CA ILE A 29 0.41 1.65 1.86
C ILE A 29 0.47 1.32 3.35
N ALA A 30 1.06 2.18 4.19
CA ALA A 30 1.11 1.98 5.63
C ALA A 30 -0.30 1.98 6.26
N LYS A 31 -1.18 2.87 5.81
CA LYS A 31 -2.59 2.95 6.27
C LYS A 31 -3.40 1.69 5.95
N TYR A 32 -3.16 1.08 4.79
CA TYR A 32 -3.84 -0.14 4.34
C TYR A 32 -3.02 -1.41 4.60
N SER A 33 -1.96 -1.31 5.40
CA SER A 33 -1.18 -2.45 5.86
C SER A 33 -1.76 -2.96 7.18
N GLN A 34 -2.24 -4.19 7.17
CA GLN A 34 -2.73 -4.89 8.35
C GLN A 34 -1.57 -5.65 9.00
N GLN A 35 -1.41 -5.44 10.30
CA GLN A 35 -0.45 -6.18 11.11
C GLN A 35 -1.18 -7.29 11.88
N PRO A 36 -0.62 -8.50 11.95
CA PRO A 36 -1.17 -9.56 12.79
C PRO A 36 -1.03 -9.17 14.26
N LEU A 37 -1.99 -9.60 15.09
CA LEU A 37 -2.01 -9.31 16.53
C LEU A 37 -0.75 -9.82 17.24
N VAL A 38 -0.20 -10.96 16.77
CA VAL A 38 1.06 -11.51 17.22
C VAL A 38 1.87 -12.02 16.02
N LYS A 39 3.19 -11.78 16.02
CA LYS A 39 4.07 -12.00 14.86
C LYS A 39 4.13 -13.44 14.33
N TYR A 40 3.78 -14.46 15.14
CA TYR A 40 3.79 -15.87 14.72
C TYR A 40 2.44 -16.36 14.17
N ILE A 41 1.37 -15.57 14.29
CA ILE A 41 0.02 -15.93 13.79
C ILE A 41 -0.12 -15.57 12.30
N GLY A 42 0.76 -14.72 11.78
CA GLY A 42 0.75 -14.37 10.36
C GLY A 42 1.83 -13.37 9.99
N GLN A 43 1.78 -12.91 8.75
CA GLN A 43 2.67 -11.88 8.22
C GLN A 43 1.89 -10.57 8.03
N PRO A 44 2.56 -9.40 8.12
CA PRO A 44 1.96 -8.15 7.68
C PRO A 44 1.51 -8.25 6.23
N VAL A 45 0.31 -7.75 5.94
CA VAL A 45 -0.27 -7.80 4.59
C VAL A 45 -0.91 -6.47 4.22
N VAL A 46 -0.85 -6.14 2.93
CA VAL A 46 -1.52 -4.97 2.34
C VAL A 46 -2.73 -5.46 1.55
N ASN A 47 -3.90 -4.87 1.84
CA ASN A 47 -5.11 -5.10 1.05
C ASN A 47 -5.08 -4.27 -0.24
N ILE A 48 -4.90 -4.94 -1.38
CA ILE A 48 -4.75 -4.27 -2.68
C ILE A 48 -6.08 -3.65 -3.15
N VAL A 49 -7.22 -4.27 -2.84
CA VAL A 49 -8.52 -3.78 -3.30
C VAL A 49 -8.85 -2.46 -2.62
N GLU A 50 -8.69 -2.41 -1.29
CA GLU A 50 -8.89 -1.18 -0.52
C GLU A 50 -7.88 -0.08 -0.88
N LEU A 51 -6.62 -0.47 -1.09
CA LEU A 51 -5.57 0.47 -1.51
C LEU A 51 -5.88 1.10 -2.88
N ASN A 52 -6.30 0.30 -3.86
CA ASN A 52 -6.66 0.82 -5.19
C ASN A 52 -7.87 1.74 -5.13
N LEU A 53 -8.91 1.38 -4.37
CA LEU A 53 -10.08 2.25 -4.19
C LEU A 53 -9.70 3.57 -3.52
N ALA A 54 -8.75 3.55 -2.58
CA ALA A 54 -8.25 4.78 -1.95
C ALA A 54 -7.40 5.62 -2.90
N LEU A 55 -6.60 4.98 -3.77
CA LEU A 55 -5.85 5.66 -4.83
C LEU A 55 -6.78 6.33 -5.83
N ASP A 56 -7.84 5.65 -6.26
CA ASP A 56 -8.79 6.21 -7.22
C ASP A 56 -9.50 7.47 -6.66
N LYS A 57 -9.75 7.52 -5.33
CA LYS A 57 -10.29 8.71 -4.65
C LYS A 57 -9.30 9.86 -4.46
N LEU A 58 -8.00 9.61 -4.59
CA LEU A 58 -6.94 10.63 -4.51
C LEU A 58 -6.68 11.27 -5.89
N ASP A 59 -7.04 10.57 -6.96
CA ASP A 59 -6.86 11.02 -8.35
C ASP A 59 -8.03 11.86 -8.88
N GLU A 60 -9.18 11.86 -8.19
CA GLU A 60 -10.33 12.77 -8.42
C GLU A 60 -10.07 14.18 -7.85
#